data_AF-A0A4U4E5P0-F1
#
_entry.id   AF-A0A4U4E5P0-F1
#
_cell.length_a   1.000
_cell.length_b   1.000
_cell.length_c   1.000
_cell.angle_alpha   90.00
_cell.angle_beta   90.00
_cell.angle_gamma   90.00
#
_symmetry.space_group_name_H-M   'P 1'
#
loop_
_entity.id
_entity.type
_entity.pdbx_description
1 polymer ?
#
loop_
_entity_poly.entity_id
_entity_poly.type
_entity_poly.pdbx_seq_one_letter_code
_entity_poly.pdbx_strand_id
1 'polypeptide(L)'
;MSFKGVITKLSELGNQAKNINENLKKEIDLNHQRYTGEYCQQANEKVNAEAKTNLEKIQKTAQDLVDKELELQLSIIDEHYFQDISLEQSTELEMISKSNVTIQEMRKYYEKFSNNKAILRCLEKISNDKGYRVIGRSYSGDIEQINGLKNTFQDFVNAIASGDSMRLLISERLANSEVDKYTKYMERAPEIYGSQSNH
;
A
#
# COMPACT_ATOMS: atom_id res chain seq x y z
N MET A 1 -1.99 -4.29 -12.28
CA MET A 1 -1.38 -5.58 -11.88
C MET A 1 -2.20 -6.06 -10.68
N SER A 2 -1.76 -7.02 -9.88
CA SER A 2 -2.29 -7.16 -8.52
C SER A 2 -1.18 -6.82 -7.53
N PHE A 3 -1.52 -6.50 -6.29
CA PHE A 3 -0.50 -6.28 -5.25
C PHE A 3 0.40 -7.49 -5.02
N LYS A 4 -0.13 -8.72 -5.20
CA LYS A 4 0.71 -9.92 -5.22
C LYS A 4 1.72 -9.90 -6.36
N GLY A 5 1.31 -9.47 -7.56
CA GLY A 5 2.20 -9.28 -8.70
C GLY A 5 3.28 -8.21 -8.47
N VAL A 6 2.94 -7.13 -7.74
CA VAL A 6 3.94 -6.12 -7.32
C VAL A 6 4.99 -6.76 -6.41
N ILE A 7 4.58 -7.52 -5.39
CA ILE A 7 5.52 -8.21 -4.49
C ILE A 7 6.45 -9.13 -5.28
N THR A 8 5.92 -9.94 -6.20
CA THR A 8 6.75 -10.85 -7.01
C THR A 8 7.86 -10.08 -7.74
N LYS A 9 7.51 -8.96 -8.39
CA LYS A 9 8.48 -8.13 -9.09
C LYS A 9 9.46 -7.41 -8.15
N LEU A 10 8.99 -6.92 -7.00
CA LEU A 10 9.86 -6.33 -5.99
C LEU A 10 10.84 -7.37 -5.42
N SER A 11 10.42 -8.62 -5.25
CA SER A 11 11.29 -9.73 -4.84
C SER A 11 12.34 -10.05 -5.91
N GLU A 12 11.98 -10.06 -7.20
CA GLU A 12 12.92 -10.21 -8.31
C GLU A 12 13.98 -9.09 -8.32
N LEU A 13 13.55 -7.82 -8.20
CA LEU A 13 14.44 -6.66 -8.10
C LEU A 13 15.30 -6.70 -6.82
N GLY A 14 14.72 -7.14 -5.71
CA GLY A 14 15.42 -7.36 -4.45
C GLY A 14 16.53 -8.40 -4.55
N ASN A 15 16.27 -9.51 -5.23
CA ASN A 15 17.29 -10.53 -5.49
C ASN A 15 18.42 -10.01 -6.38
N GLN A 16 18.11 -9.18 -7.38
CA GLN A 16 19.14 -8.51 -8.19
C GLN A 16 19.99 -7.56 -7.33
N ALA A 17 19.36 -6.74 -6.47
CA ALA A 17 20.06 -5.83 -5.56
C ALA A 17 20.95 -6.59 -4.56
N LYS A 18 20.44 -7.70 -4.01
CA LYS A 18 21.21 -8.61 -3.15
C LYS A 18 22.46 -9.11 -3.86
N ASN A 19 22.32 -9.61 -5.09
CA ASN A 19 23.45 -10.13 -5.86
C ASN A 19 24.51 -9.05 -6.13
N ILE A 20 24.09 -7.80 -6.42
CA ILE A 20 25.02 -6.67 -6.59
C ILE A 20 25.81 -6.42 -5.31
N ASN A 21 25.13 -6.39 -4.16
CA ASN A 21 25.79 -6.14 -2.87
C ASN A 21 26.72 -7.29 -2.46
N GLU A 22 26.34 -8.54 -2.72
CA GLU A 22 27.22 -9.69 -2.48
C GLU A 22 28.45 -9.68 -3.40
N ASN A 23 28.29 -9.33 -4.67
CA ASN A 23 29.40 -9.19 -5.60
C ASN A 23 30.32 -8.02 -5.21
N LEU A 24 29.76 -6.89 -4.77
CA LEU A 24 30.53 -5.77 -4.24
C LEU A 24 31.44 -6.21 -3.08
N LYS A 25 30.90 -6.94 -2.10
CA LYS A 25 31.68 -7.46 -0.97
C LYS A 25 32.82 -8.37 -1.43
N LYS A 26 32.53 -9.30 -2.34
CA LYS A 26 33.54 -10.21 -2.91
C LYS A 26 34.65 -9.45 -3.65
N GLU A 27 34.29 -8.46 -4.46
CA GLU A 27 35.27 -7.66 -5.20
C GLU A 27 36.14 -6.79 -4.28
N ILE A 28 35.56 -6.23 -3.21
CA ILE A 28 36.34 -5.52 -2.18
C ILE A 28 37.35 -6.47 -1.51
N ASP A 29 36.93 -7.69 -1.16
CA ASP A 29 37.82 -8.70 -0.57
C ASP A 29 38.94 -9.10 -1.54
N LEU A 30 38.63 -9.27 -2.83
CA LEU A 30 39.62 -9.54 -3.87
C LEU A 30 40.58 -8.38 -4.08
N ASN A 31 40.11 -7.14 -4.03
CA ASN A 31 40.97 -5.95 -4.16
C ASN A 31 41.96 -5.84 -3.01
N HIS A 32 41.56 -6.19 -1.78
CA HIS A 32 42.48 -6.26 -0.64
C HIS A 32 43.57 -7.34 -0.80
N GLN A 33 43.31 -8.40 -1.57
CA GLN A 33 44.30 -9.43 -1.88
C GLN A 33 45.23 -9.04 -3.04
N ARG A 34 44.73 -8.26 -4.00
CA ARG A 34 45.44 -7.93 -5.25
C ARG A 34 46.25 -6.65 -5.19
N TYR A 35 45.78 -5.66 -4.43
CA TYR A 35 46.33 -4.31 -4.40
C TYR A 35 46.70 -3.89 -2.99
N THR A 36 47.58 -2.90 -2.86
CA THR A 36 47.96 -2.29 -1.58
C THR A 36 47.92 -0.77 -1.69
N GLY A 37 47.76 -0.09 -0.55
CA GLY A 37 47.78 1.38 -0.47
C GLY A 37 46.71 2.05 -1.36
N GLU A 38 47.12 3.11 -2.06
CA GLU A 38 46.24 3.96 -2.88
C GLU A 38 45.57 3.18 -4.03
N TYR A 39 46.25 2.20 -4.63
CA TYR A 39 45.67 1.38 -5.70
C TYR A 39 44.48 0.55 -5.22
N CYS A 40 44.52 0.06 -3.99
CA CYS A 40 43.41 -0.68 -3.39
C CYS A 40 42.21 0.24 -3.14
N GLN A 41 42.47 1.47 -2.66
CA GLN A 41 41.43 2.47 -2.43
C GLN A 41 40.72 2.87 -3.74
N GLN A 42 41.49 3.20 -4.79
CA GLN A 42 40.93 3.56 -6.10
C GLN A 42 40.11 2.42 -6.72
N ALA A 43 40.58 1.18 -6.60
CA ALA A 43 39.83 0.01 -7.09
C ALA A 43 38.50 -0.16 -6.33
N ASN A 44 38.51 -0.03 -5.00
CA ASN A 44 37.30 -0.12 -4.18
C ASN A 44 36.31 1.03 -4.45
N GLU A 45 36.80 2.25 -4.65
CA GLU A 45 35.95 3.40 -5.02
C GLU A 45 35.22 3.16 -6.34
N LYS A 46 35.93 2.64 -7.35
CA LYS A 46 35.35 2.32 -8.65
C LYS A 46 34.25 1.27 -8.53
N VAL A 47 34.52 0.14 -7.86
CA VAL A 47 33.53 -0.93 -7.69
C VAL A 47 32.33 -0.46 -6.85
N ASN A 48 32.56 0.34 -5.79
CA ASN A 48 31.49 0.96 -5.01
C ASN A 48 30.60 1.88 -5.87
N ALA A 49 31.19 2.72 -6.72
CA ALA A 49 30.45 3.61 -7.60
C ALA A 49 29.60 2.86 -8.64
N GLU A 50 30.15 1.78 -9.22
CA GLU A 50 29.43 0.91 -10.15
C GLU A 50 28.26 0.20 -9.46
N ALA A 51 28.48 -0.38 -8.28
CA ALA A 51 27.44 -1.04 -7.49
C ALA A 51 26.33 -0.06 -7.11
N LYS A 52 26.67 1.14 -6.62
CA LYS A 52 25.72 2.19 -6.27
C LYS A 52 24.86 2.60 -7.47
N THR A 53 25.48 2.83 -8.62
CA THR A 53 24.77 3.20 -9.87
C THR A 53 23.77 2.11 -10.28
N ASN A 54 24.14 0.84 -10.14
CA ASN A 54 23.24 -0.27 -10.48
C ASN A 54 22.09 -0.41 -9.46
N LEU A 55 22.36 -0.25 -8.17
CA LEU A 55 21.34 -0.26 -7.12
C LEU A 55 20.34 0.89 -7.31
N GLU A 56 20.79 2.10 -7.64
CA GLU A 56 19.91 3.25 -7.93
C GLU A 56 18.97 2.99 -9.11
N LYS A 57 19.45 2.34 -10.18
CA LYS A 57 18.61 1.98 -11.34
C LYS A 57 17.52 0.97 -10.96
N ILE A 58 17.89 -0.04 -10.17
CA ILE A 58 16.94 -1.06 -9.69
C ILE A 58 15.92 -0.44 -8.74
N GLN A 59 16.38 0.40 -7.80
CA GLN A 59 15.51 1.14 -6.89
C GLN A 59 14.52 2.01 -7.65
N LYS A 60 14.97 2.76 -8.66
CA LYS A 60 14.08 3.58 -9.50
C LYS A 60 13.02 2.73 -10.20
N THR A 61 13.43 1.60 -10.77
CA THR A 61 12.49 0.66 -11.40
C THR A 61 11.46 0.12 -10.41
N ALA A 62 11.89 -0.17 -9.18
CA ALA A 62 11.02 -0.62 -8.10
C ALA A 62 10.03 0.48 -7.67
N GLN A 63 10.48 1.73 -7.57
CA GLN A 63 9.65 2.89 -7.25
C GLN A 63 8.59 3.12 -8.33
N ASP A 64 9.01 3.18 -9.60
CA ASP A 64 8.10 3.41 -10.74
C ASP A 64 7.01 2.32 -10.81
N LEU A 65 7.36 1.07 -10.47
CA LEU A 65 6.41 -0.04 -10.38
C LEU A 65 5.36 0.18 -9.28
N VAL A 66 5.81 0.55 -8.08
CA VAL A 66 4.95 0.76 -6.91
C VAL A 66 4.03 1.96 -7.15
N ASP A 67 4.57 3.09 -7.60
CA ASP A 67 3.81 4.31 -7.85
C ASP A 67 2.70 4.07 -8.88
N LYS A 68 3.04 3.42 -10.00
CA LYS A 68 2.08 3.10 -11.06
C LYS A 68 0.95 2.20 -10.57
N GLU A 69 1.24 1.18 -9.76
CA GLU A 69 0.19 0.31 -9.25
C GLU A 69 -0.67 1.02 -8.21
N LEU A 70 -0.08 1.81 -7.30
CA LEU A 70 -0.84 2.55 -6.31
C LEU A 70 -1.78 3.57 -6.98
N GLU A 71 -1.30 4.30 -7.99
CA GLU A 71 -2.11 5.25 -8.75
C GLU A 71 -3.28 4.56 -9.46
N LEU A 72 -3.03 3.41 -10.09
CA LEU A 72 -4.08 2.61 -10.72
C LEU A 72 -5.15 2.17 -9.71
N GLN A 73 -4.73 1.70 -8.53
CA GLN A 73 -5.66 1.21 -7.51
C GLN A 73 -6.46 2.35 -6.87
N LEU A 74 -5.85 3.52 -6.68
CA LEU A 74 -6.56 4.73 -6.24
C LEU A 74 -7.59 5.18 -7.29
N SER A 75 -7.23 5.16 -8.57
CA SER A 75 -8.16 5.46 -9.67
C SER A 75 -9.37 4.52 -9.66
N ILE A 76 -9.15 3.22 -9.46
CA ILE A 76 -10.23 2.22 -9.38
C ILE A 76 -11.14 2.48 -8.16
N ILE A 77 -10.57 2.91 -7.03
CA ILE A 77 -11.35 3.29 -5.86
C ILE A 77 -12.20 4.53 -6.19
N ASP A 78 -11.60 5.56 -6.76
CA ASP A 78 -12.31 6.78 -7.11
C ASP A 78 -13.46 6.51 -8.12
N GLU A 79 -13.20 5.71 -9.15
CA GLU A 79 -14.22 5.28 -10.12
C GLU A 79 -15.40 4.54 -9.50
N HIS A 80 -15.21 3.80 -8.40
CA HIS A 80 -16.31 3.13 -7.71
C HIS A 80 -17.09 4.07 -6.78
N TYR A 81 -16.41 4.97 -6.07
CA TYR A 81 -17.00 5.77 -5.00
C TYR A 81 -17.44 7.19 -5.41
N PHE A 82 -17.08 7.64 -6.61
CA PHE A 82 -17.43 8.97 -7.13
C PHE A 82 -18.33 8.90 -8.38
N GLN A 83 -19.03 7.78 -8.58
CA GLN A 83 -20.06 7.68 -9.62
C GLN A 83 -21.22 8.63 -9.34
N ASP A 84 -21.88 9.07 -10.41
CA ASP A 84 -23.07 9.92 -10.31
C ASP A 84 -24.19 9.20 -9.55
N ILE A 85 -24.81 9.94 -8.64
CA ILE A 85 -25.95 9.49 -7.84
C ILE A 85 -27.21 10.14 -8.45
N SER A 86 -28.30 9.37 -8.58
CA SER A 86 -29.54 9.90 -9.14
C SER A 86 -30.17 10.96 -8.22
N LEU A 87 -31.06 11.80 -8.76
CA LEU A 87 -31.76 12.81 -7.97
C LEU A 87 -32.58 12.18 -6.83
N GLU A 88 -33.24 11.05 -7.09
CA GLU A 88 -34.01 10.31 -6.10
C GLU A 88 -33.12 9.79 -4.97
N GLN A 89 -31.97 9.22 -5.32
CA GLN A 89 -30.99 8.71 -4.35
C GLN A 89 -30.37 9.85 -3.52
N SER A 90 -30.06 10.98 -4.15
CA SER A 90 -29.58 12.19 -3.48
C SER A 90 -30.60 12.74 -2.49
N THR A 91 -31.88 12.79 -2.90
CA THR A 91 -32.99 13.22 -2.04
C THR A 91 -33.15 12.28 -0.85
N GLU A 92 -33.07 10.97 -1.06
CA GLU A 92 -33.15 9.99 0.02
C GLU A 92 -31.98 10.15 1.01
N LEU A 93 -30.75 10.35 0.53
CA LEU A 93 -29.59 10.63 1.38
C LEU A 93 -29.75 11.91 2.20
N GLU A 94 -30.33 12.96 1.62
CA GLU A 94 -30.61 14.20 2.33
C GLU A 94 -31.64 13.99 3.46
N MET A 95 -32.69 13.20 3.19
CA MET A 95 -33.68 12.84 4.21
C MET A 95 -33.05 12.04 5.36
N ILE A 96 -32.19 11.06 5.06
CA ILE A 96 -31.46 10.26 6.06
C ILE A 96 -30.56 11.18 6.92
N SER A 97 -29.84 12.09 6.26
CA SER A 97 -28.94 13.04 6.94
C SER A 97 -29.68 13.92 7.95
N LYS A 98 -30.87 14.44 7.60
CA LYS A 98 -31.69 15.31 8.44
C LYS A 98 -32.51 14.56 9.50
N SER A 99 -32.74 13.27 9.34
CA SER A 99 -33.57 12.47 10.25
C SER A 99 -32.80 11.96 11.47
N ASN A 100 -33.49 11.69 12.58
CA ASN A 100 -32.89 11.04 13.74
C ASN A 100 -32.86 9.51 13.55
N VAL A 101 -31.98 9.05 12.67
CA VAL A 101 -31.86 7.65 12.26
C VAL A 101 -31.09 6.87 13.32
N THR A 102 -31.70 5.80 13.82
CA THR A 102 -31.06 4.85 14.76
C THR A 102 -29.99 4.02 14.07
N ILE A 103 -29.10 3.41 14.85
CA ILE A 103 -28.09 2.50 14.31
C ILE A 103 -28.68 1.32 13.54
N GLN A 104 -29.83 0.79 13.97
CA GLN A 104 -30.49 -0.33 13.30
C GLN A 104 -31.03 0.08 11.93
N GLU A 105 -31.59 1.29 11.83
CA GLU A 105 -32.03 1.85 10.56
C GLU A 105 -30.84 2.17 9.65
N MET A 106 -29.74 2.68 10.21
CA MET A 106 -28.52 2.92 9.43
C MET A 106 -27.96 1.63 8.82
N ARG A 107 -27.97 0.52 9.58
CA ARG A 107 -27.59 -0.81 9.05
C ARG A 107 -28.48 -1.23 7.88
N LYS A 108 -29.80 -1.03 7.98
CA LYS A 108 -30.74 -1.33 6.88
C LYS A 108 -30.46 -0.49 5.63
N TYR A 109 -30.07 0.78 5.78
CA TYR A 109 -29.66 1.61 4.64
C TYR A 109 -28.39 1.07 3.97
N TYR A 110 -27.40 0.64 4.74
CA TYR A 110 -26.20 -0.01 4.18
C TYR A 110 -26.51 -1.31 3.45
N GLU A 111 -27.43 -2.12 3.97
CA GLU A 111 -27.92 -3.33 3.30
C GLU A 111 -28.65 -2.98 2.00
N LYS A 112 -29.57 -1.99 2.03
CA LYS A 112 -30.32 -1.53 0.86
C LYS A 112 -29.41 -1.06 -0.27
N PHE A 113 -28.32 -0.37 0.08
CA PHE A 113 -27.39 0.23 -0.88
C PHE A 113 -26.08 -0.55 -1.04
N SER A 114 -26.04 -1.83 -0.64
CA SER A 114 -24.82 -2.66 -0.63
C SER A 114 -24.06 -2.68 -1.96
N ASN A 115 -24.79 -2.52 -3.07
CA ASN A 115 -24.27 -2.59 -4.44
C ASN A 115 -23.93 -1.21 -5.03
N ASN A 116 -24.21 -0.11 -4.32
CA ASN A 116 -23.92 1.24 -4.80
C ASN A 116 -22.85 1.91 -3.93
N LYS A 117 -21.60 1.85 -4.38
CA LYS A 117 -20.44 2.34 -3.64
C LYS A 117 -20.46 3.86 -3.44
N ALA A 118 -20.93 4.63 -4.42
CA ALA A 118 -21.08 6.08 -4.28
C ALA A 118 -22.04 6.45 -3.14
N ILE A 119 -23.20 5.78 -3.06
CA ILE A 119 -24.16 5.96 -1.96
C ILE A 119 -23.56 5.51 -0.63
N LEU A 120 -22.89 4.35 -0.59
CA LEU A 120 -22.26 3.85 0.64
C LEU A 120 -21.23 4.83 1.21
N ARG A 121 -20.47 5.54 0.35
CA ARG A 121 -19.57 6.61 0.78
C ARG A 121 -20.32 7.81 1.38
N CYS A 122 -21.44 8.22 0.78
CA CYS A 122 -22.28 9.27 1.35
C CYS A 122 -22.87 8.84 2.70
N LEU A 123 -23.34 7.60 2.80
CA LEU A 123 -23.85 7.02 4.05
C LEU A 123 -22.77 6.90 5.12
N GLU A 124 -21.52 6.64 4.73
CA GLU A 124 -20.37 6.64 5.66
C GLU A 124 -20.14 8.00 6.27
N LYS A 125 -20.16 9.05 5.44
CA LYS A 125 -20.10 10.42 5.94
C LYS A 125 -21.24 10.72 6.91
N ILE A 126 -22.49 10.42 6.52
CA ILE A 126 -23.68 10.66 7.36
C ILE A 126 -23.60 9.88 8.68
N SER A 127 -23.12 8.62 8.64
CA SER A 127 -22.98 7.77 9.82
C SER A 127 -21.96 8.36 10.79
N ASN A 128 -20.80 8.79 10.28
CA ASN A 128 -19.76 9.43 11.07
C ASN A 128 -20.25 10.76 11.68
N ASP A 129 -20.98 11.58 10.92
CA ASP A 129 -21.58 12.84 11.40
C ASP A 129 -22.61 12.60 12.52
N LYS A 130 -23.28 11.44 12.52
CA LYS A 130 -24.21 11.00 13.57
C LYS A 130 -23.52 10.26 14.73
N GLY A 131 -22.19 10.15 14.73
CA GLY A 131 -21.41 9.52 15.80
C GLY A 131 -21.34 7.99 15.75
N TYR A 132 -21.71 7.39 14.62
CA TYR A 132 -21.54 5.95 14.38
C TYR A 132 -20.21 5.68 13.71
N ARG A 133 -19.60 4.54 14.02
CA ARG A 133 -18.35 4.10 13.40
C ARG A 133 -18.65 3.08 12.32
N VAL A 134 -18.11 3.31 11.13
CA VAL A 134 -18.10 2.35 10.02
C VAL A 134 -16.80 1.57 10.06
N ILE A 135 -16.88 0.25 9.97
CA ILE A 135 -15.74 -0.68 9.94
C ILE A 135 -15.91 -1.62 8.74
N GLY A 136 -14.83 -2.20 8.25
CA GLY A 136 -14.88 -3.10 7.09
C GLY A 136 -14.79 -2.32 5.79
N ARG A 137 -15.33 -2.87 4.69
CA ARG A 137 -15.08 -2.33 3.36
C ARG A 137 -15.86 -1.05 3.07
N SER A 138 -15.20 0.08 3.28
CA SER A 138 -15.72 1.43 3.09
C SER A 138 -14.73 2.30 2.31
N TYR A 139 -15.10 3.54 1.95
CA TYR A 139 -14.18 4.42 1.22
C TYR A 139 -12.98 4.76 2.10
N SER A 140 -13.19 5.20 3.33
CA SER A 140 -12.07 5.51 4.23
C SER A 140 -11.24 4.27 4.56
N GLY A 141 -11.89 3.11 4.71
CA GLY A 141 -11.19 1.84 4.89
C GLY A 141 -10.30 1.47 3.70
N ASP A 142 -10.81 1.64 2.47
CA ASP A 142 -10.08 1.31 1.25
C ASP A 142 -8.83 2.21 1.15
N ILE A 143 -8.97 3.51 1.42
CA ILE A 143 -7.86 4.46 1.45
C ILE A 143 -6.84 4.12 2.56
N GLU A 144 -7.30 3.75 3.75
CA GLU A 144 -6.42 3.35 4.87
C GLU A 144 -5.57 2.13 4.49
N GLN A 145 -6.19 1.09 3.90
CA GLN A 145 -5.45 -0.10 3.49
C GLN A 145 -4.44 0.18 2.37
N ILE A 146 -4.81 1.00 1.38
CA ILE A 146 -3.89 1.42 0.31
C ILE A 146 -2.69 2.18 0.88
N ASN A 147 -2.90 3.04 1.87
CA ASN A 147 -1.80 3.73 2.56
C ASN A 147 -0.91 2.77 3.34
N GLY A 148 -1.47 1.74 3.99
CA GLY A 148 -0.70 0.68 4.64
C GLY A 148 0.20 -0.07 3.66
N LEU A 149 -0.35 -0.44 2.51
CA LEU A 149 0.39 -1.08 1.41
C LEU A 149 1.48 -0.17 0.85
N LYS A 150 1.17 1.10 0.60
CA LYS A 150 2.13 2.11 0.13
C LYS A 150 3.34 2.19 1.04
N ASN A 151 3.13 2.33 2.35
CA ASN A 151 4.23 2.43 3.32
C ASN A 151 5.11 1.18 3.29
N THR A 152 4.48 0.01 3.28
CA THR A 152 5.21 -1.27 3.29
C THR A 152 5.98 -1.53 2.00
N PHE A 153 5.43 -1.16 0.85
CA PHE A 153 6.15 -1.21 -0.42
C PHE A 153 7.29 -0.19 -0.48
N GLN A 154 7.10 1.00 0.08
CA GLN A 154 8.17 1.99 0.17
C GLN A 154 9.34 1.48 1.01
N ASP A 155 9.06 0.80 2.12
CA ASP A 155 10.10 0.16 2.93
C ASP A 155 10.86 -0.91 2.13
N PHE A 156 10.16 -1.67 1.29
CA PHE A 156 10.80 -2.64 0.40
C PHE A 156 11.67 -1.96 -0.67
N VAL A 157 11.19 -0.90 -1.32
CA VAL A 157 11.99 -0.09 -2.25
C VAL A 157 13.22 0.50 -1.56
N ASN A 158 13.09 0.96 -0.31
CA ASN A 158 14.22 1.47 0.47
C ASN A 158 15.23 0.36 0.82
N ALA A 159 14.77 -0.87 1.08
CA ALA A 159 15.65 -2.01 1.29
C ALA A 159 16.45 -2.36 0.01
N ILE A 160 15.81 -2.27 -1.17
CA ILE A 160 16.44 -2.47 -2.48
C ILE A 160 17.63 -1.53 -2.69
N ALA A 161 17.54 -0.27 -2.25
CA ALA A 161 18.63 0.71 -2.36
C ALA A 161 19.95 0.24 -1.73
N SER A 162 19.87 -0.61 -0.69
CA SER A 162 21.03 -1.13 0.03
C SER A 162 21.49 -2.50 -0.44
N GLY A 163 20.61 -3.28 -1.09
CA GLY A 163 20.87 -4.69 -1.40
C GLY A 163 21.17 -5.55 -0.16
N ASP A 164 20.82 -5.11 1.05
CA ASP A 164 21.08 -5.86 2.27
C ASP A 164 20.11 -7.03 2.40
N SER A 165 20.65 -8.25 2.52
CA SER A 165 19.84 -9.47 2.49
C SER A 165 18.84 -9.56 3.65
N MET A 166 19.18 -9.02 4.84
CA MET A 166 18.28 -9.10 5.99
C MET A 166 17.15 -8.07 5.85
N ARG A 167 17.48 -6.84 5.45
CA ARG A 167 16.48 -5.79 5.19
C ARG A 167 15.52 -6.19 4.08
N LEU A 168 16.02 -6.78 3.00
CA LEU A 168 15.20 -7.28 1.90
C LEU A 168 14.22 -8.37 2.38
N LEU A 169 14.71 -9.36 3.14
CA LEU A 169 13.89 -10.44 3.68
C LEU A 169 12.79 -9.93 4.62
N ILE A 170 13.12 -9.01 5.52
CA ILE A 170 12.14 -8.41 6.45
C ILE A 170 11.08 -7.65 5.66
N SER A 171 11.49 -6.81 4.71
CA SER A 171 10.58 -5.97 3.94
C SER A 171 9.64 -6.80 3.06
N GLU A 172 10.15 -7.88 2.44
CA GLU A 172 9.34 -8.82 1.69
C GLU A 172 8.27 -9.49 2.56
N ARG A 173 8.64 -9.93 3.78
CA ARG A 173 7.68 -10.55 4.72
C ARG A 173 6.60 -9.56 5.16
N LEU A 174 6.97 -8.32 5.46
CA LEU A 174 6.02 -7.28 5.83
C LEU A 174 5.07 -6.98 4.67
N ALA A 175 5.59 -6.84 3.45
CA ALA A 175 4.78 -6.60 2.26
C ALA A 175 3.78 -7.72 2.00
N ASN A 176 4.21 -8.98 2.09
CA ASN A 176 3.31 -10.13 1.97
C ASN A 176 2.23 -10.12 3.05
N SER A 177 2.61 -9.87 4.31
CA SER A 177 1.64 -9.81 5.40
C SER A 177 0.60 -8.70 5.19
N GLU A 178 1.01 -7.55 4.66
CA GLU A 178 0.10 -6.42 4.43
C GLU A 178 -0.84 -6.70 3.25
N VAL A 179 -0.34 -7.33 2.18
CA VAL A 179 -1.18 -7.78 1.06
C VAL A 179 -2.19 -8.86 1.49
N ASP A 180 -1.81 -9.74 2.41
CA ASP A 180 -2.74 -10.73 2.97
C ASP A 180 -3.82 -10.07 3.84
N LYS A 181 -3.47 -9.05 4.63
CA LYS A 181 -4.45 -8.25 5.37
C LYS A 181 -5.42 -7.54 4.43
N TYR A 182 -4.90 -6.90 3.38
CA TYR A 182 -5.72 -6.24 2.36
C TYR A 182 -6.66 -7.23 1.67
N THR A 183 -6.16 -8.41 1.29
CA THR A 183 -6.98 -9.46 0.65
C THR A 183 -8.15 -9.86 1.55
N LYS A 184 -7.88 -10.13 2.84
CA LYS A 184 -8.92 -10.44 3.83
C LYS A 184 -9.89 -9.29 4.06
N TYR A 185 -9.40 -8.05 4.00
CA TYR A 185 -10.23 -6.86 4.13
C TYR A 185 -11.20 -6.72 2.95
N MET A 186 -10.76 -7.01 1.72
CA MET A 186 -11.60 -6.93 0.52
C MET A 186 -12.78 -7.90 0.52
N GLU A 187 -12.71 -8.96 1.32
CA GLU A 187 -13.77 -9.95 1.54
C GLU A 187 -14.82 -9.50 2.58
N ARG A 188 -14.55 -8.44 3.35
CA ARG A 188 -15.46 -7.96 4.41
C ARG A 188 -16.55 -7.04 3.86
N ALA A 189 -17.76 -7.17 4.38
CA ALA A 189 -18.82 -6.18 4.17
C ALA A 189 -18.58 -4.95 5.08
N PRO A 190 -19.11 -3.77 4.73
CA PRO A 190 -19.17 -2.65 5.67
C PRO A 190 -20.11 -2.98 6.84
N GLU A 191 -19.66 -2.70 8.06
CA GLU A 191 -20.37 -2.92 9.31
C GLU A 191 -20.44 -1.63 10.12
N ILE A 192 -21.58 -1.38 10.76
CA ILE A 192 -21.82 -0.15 11.54
C ILE A 192 -21.91 -0.47 13.01
N TYR A 193 -21.11 0.24 13.79
CA TYR A 193 -21.04 0.13 15.24
C TYR A 193 -21.44 1.43 15.91
N GLY A 194 -22.13 1.30 17.04
CA GLY A 194 -22.42 2.44 17.90
C GLY A 194 -21.14 2.79 18.62
N SER A 195 -20.84 4.09 18.73
CA SER A 195 -19.82 4.51 19.69
C SER A 195 -20.32 4.13 21.09
N GLN A 196 -19.70 3.11 21.70
CA GLN A 196 -19.62 3.13 23.15
C GLN A 196 -18.66 4.27 23.47
N SER A 197 -19.22 5.39 23.91
CA SER A 197 -18.47 6.39 24.65
C SER A 197 -17.83 5.69 25.84
N ASN A 198 -16.58 5.27 25.68
CA ASN A 198 -15.72 5.01 26.83
C ASN A 198 -15.44 6.37 27.46
N HIS A 199 -16.24 6.72 28.46
CA HIS A 199 -15.87 7.70 29.48
C HIS A 199 -14.82 7.09 30.41
#